data_AF-A0A7L3EXJ2-F1
#
_entry.id   AF-A0A7L3EXJ2-F1
#
_cell.length_a   1.000
_cell.length_b   1.000
_cell.length_c   1.000
_cell.angle_alpha   90.00
_cell.angle_beta   90.00
_cell.angle_gamma   90.00
#
_symmetry.space_group_name_H-M   'P 1'
#
loop_
_entity.id
_entity.type
_entity.pdbx_description
1 polymer ?
#
loop_
_entity_poly.entity_id
_entity_poly.type
_entity_poly.pdbx_seq_one_letter_code
_entity_poly.pdbx_strand_id
1 'polypeptide(L)'
;MTTAGVFVLLSLALCCFPDAAFGVEVDCSTYPNTTNEEGKEVLACPKILSPVCGTNGVTYSNECQLCAYNIEYGANISKDYDGECKEAVPVDCSKYPNKTSEEGKVMILCTRDFNPVCGTDGVTYENECLLCAHNLESGTSVGKKYSGECKKETATVDCSGYPQSACSLEYVPFCGSDNKTYSNKCIFCNAVVDSNGTLTLSHFGKC
;
A
#
# COMPACT_ATOMS: atom_id res chain seq x y z
N MET A 1 -27.43 -40.76 50.53
CA MET A 1 -26.20 -40.69 49.72
C MET A 1 -26.53 -39.89 48.47
N THR A 2 -26.27 -38.59 48.49
CA THR A 2 -26.55 -37.65 47.40
C THR A 2 -25.25 -37.39 46.64
N THR A 3 -25.14 -37.88 45.41
CA THR A 3 -23.99 -37.62 44.53
C THR A 3 -24.16 -36.25 43.88
N ALA A 4 -23.31 -35.30 44.28
CA ALA A 4 -23.21 -33.99 43.67
C ALA A 4 -22.51 -34.09 42.30
N GLY A 5 -23.20 -33.69 41.23
CA GLY A 5 -22.64 -33.56 39.90
C GLY A 5 -21.82 -32.28 39.79
N VAL A 6 -20.51 -32.41 39.59
CA VAL A 6 -19.61 -31.30 39.31
C VAL A 6 -19.71 -30.97 37.82
N PHE A 7 -20.38 -29.87 37.49
CA PHE A 7 -20.35 -29.28 36.15
C PHE A 7 -19.02 -28.51 35.99
N VAL A 8 -18.07 -29.10 35.28
CA VAL A 8 -16.87 -28.39 34.82
C VAL A 8 -17.28 -27.52 33.63
N LEU A 9 -17.51 -26.23 33.89
CA LEU A 9 -17.63 -25.23 32.85
C LEU A 9 -16.25 -25.06 32.20
N LEU A 10 -16.06 -25.69 31.03
CA LEU A 10 -14.95 -25.37 30.14
C LEU A 10 -15.18 -23.95 29.61
N SER A 11 -14.62 -22.96 30.30
CA SER A 11 -14.48 -21.61 29.79
C SER A 11 -13.51 -21.65 28.61
N LEU A 12 -14.06 -21.78 27.40
CA LEU A 12 -13.39 -21.38 26.17
C LEU A 12 -13.15 -19.88 26.24
N ALA A 13 -12.03 -19.50 26.87
CA ALA A 13 -11.44 -18.19 26.66
C ALA A 13 -11.02 -18.17 25.19
N LEU A 14 -11.91 -17.69 24.32
CA LEU A 14 -11.54 -17.26 22.98
C LEU A 14 -10.43 -16.23 23.17
N CYS A 15 -9.23 -16.64 22.79
CA CYS A 15 -8.09 -15.76 22.66
C CYS A 15 -8.44 -14.70 21.62
N CYS A 16 -8.92 -13.54 22.06
CA CYS A 16 -8.74 -12.32 21.29
C CYS A 16 -7.26 -11.97 21.42
N PHE A 17 -6.41 -12.64 20.65
CA PHE A 17 -5.18 -12.00 20.19
C PHE A 17 -5.68 -10.86 19.31
N PRO A 18 -5.57 -9.57 19.72
CA PRO A 18 -5.75 -8.51 18.76
C PRO A 18 -4.62 -8.73 17.75
N ASP A 19 -4.98 -8.91 16.49
CA ASP A 19 -4.03 -8.96 15.38
C ASP A 19 -3.08 -7.78 15.54
N ALA A 20 -1.88 -8.06 16.04
CA ALA A 20 -0.83 -7.08 16.22
C ALA A 20 -0.19 -6.83 14.85
N ALA A 21 -0.99 -6.30 13.91
CA ALA A 21 -0.46 -5.53 12.81
C ALA A 21 0.02 -4.21 13.43
N PHE A 22 1.30 -4.16 13.81
CA PHE A 22 1.98 -2.92 14.22
C PHE A 22 2.17 -2.03 12.98
N GLY A 23 1.07 -1.42 12.53
CA GLY A 23 1.03 -0.23 11.71
C GLY A 23 -0.03 0.67 12.32
N VAL A 24 0.34 1.90 12.69
CA VAL A 24 -0.63 2.85 13.23
C VAL A 24 -1.59 3.19 12.10
N GLU A 25 -2.79 2.60 12.12
CA GLU A 25 -3.86 2.95 11.18
C GLU A 25 -4.23 4.42 11.35
N VAL A 26 -4.36 5.12 10.22
CA VAL A 26 -4.77 6.52 10.20
C VAL A 26 -6.29 6.58 10.29
N ASP A 27 -6.82 7.12 11.39
CA ASP A 27 -8.26 7.35 11.54
C ASP A 27 -8.66 8.65 10.83
N CYS A 28 -9.10 8.50 9.58
CA CYS A 28 -9.57 9.61 8.75
C CYS A 28 -10.82 10.32 9.30
N SER A 29 -11.57 9.67 10.20
CA SER A 29 -12.79 10.22 10.83
C SER A 29 -12.50 11.36 11.80
N THR A 30 -11.24 11.50 12.22
CA THR A 30 -10.80 12.57 13.15
C THR A 30 -10.70 13.93 12.48
N TYR A 31 -10.66 13.99 11.15
CA TYR A 31 -10.53 15.23 10.40
C TYR A 31 -11.91 15.78 10.01
N PRO A 32 -12.12 17.11 10.14
CA PRO A 32 -13.40 17.72 9.79
C PRO A 32 -13.68 17.56 8.29
N ASN A 33 -14.84 17.01 7.95
CA ASN A 33 -15.36 16.96 6.59
C ASN A 33 -16.19 18.20 6.29
N THR A 34 -16.17 18.62 5.02
CA THR A 34 -17.03 19.66 4.48
C THR A 34 -17.55 19.21 3.13
N THR A 35 -18.67 19.78 2.68
CA THR A 35 -19.17 19.58 1.33
C THR A 35 -18.80 20.79 0.48
N ASN A 36 -18.19 20.58 -0.69
CA ASN A 36 -17.91 21.66 -1.63
C ASN A 36 -19.19 22.08 -2.40
N GLU A 37 -19.08 23.11 -3.25
CA GLU A 37 -20.21 23.61 -4.06
C GLU A 37 -20.79 22.56 -5.01
N GLU A 38 -20.03 21.51 -5.33
CA GLU A 38 -20.42 20.39 -6.20
C GLU A 38 -21.06 19.23 -5.42
N GLY A 39 -21.25 19.35 -4.10
CA GLY A 39 -21.80 18.28 -3.27
C GLY A 39 -20.79 17.20 -2.87
N LYS A 40 -19.49 17.37 -3.18
CA LYS A 40 -18.43 16.40 -2.88
C LYS A 40 -17.91 16.59 -1.46
N GLU A 41 -17.70 15.48 -0.77
CA GLU A 41 -17.04 15.46 0.54
C GLU A 41 -15.55 15.78 0.40
N VAL A 42 -15.08 16.74 1.18
CA VAL A 42 -13.70 17.22 1.20
C VAL A 42 -13.23 17.32 2.64
N LEU A 43 -12.02 16.82 2.91
CA LEU A 43 -11.40 16.93 4.23
C LEU A 43 -10.73 18.30 4.40
N ALA A 44 -11.06 19.01 5.47
CA ALA A 44 -10.41 20.27 5.83
C ALA A 44 -9.11 20.00 6.59
N CYS A 45 -8.01 19.87 5.86
CA CYS A 45 -6.73 19.49 6.44
C CYS A 45 -5.93 20.64 7.05
N PRO A 46 -5.28 20.43 8.22
CA PRO A 46 -4.35 21.39 8.77
C PRO A 46 -3.11 21.52 7.88
N LYS A 47 -2.57 22.74 7.78
CA LYS A 47 -1.32 23.03 7.05
C LYS A 47 -0.08 22.72 7.90
N ILE A 48 -0.07 21.54 8.53
CA ILE A 48 1.06 21.04 9.32
C ILE A 48 1.87 20.09 8.43
N LEU A 49 3.17 20.34 8.28
CA LEU A 49 4.06 19.45 7.55
C LEU A 49 4.55 18.35 8.50
N SER A 50 3.98 17.16 8.36
CA SER A 50 4.33 15.96 9.12
C SER A 50 4.24 14.77 8.17
N PRO A 51 5.22 14.62 7.24
CA PRO A 51 5.07 13.77 6.08
C PRO A 51 4.86 12.30 6.49
N VAL A 52 4.11 11.57 5.67
CA VAL A 52 3.89 10.13 5.81
C VAL A 52 4.06 9.45 4.46
N CYS A 53 4.59 8.23 4.47
CA CYS A 53 4.67 7.40 3.28
C CYS A 53 3.43 6.52 3.20
N GLY A 54 2.67 6.61 2.10
CA GLY A 54 1.53 5.74 1.85
C GLY A 54 1.95 4.37 1.32
N THR A 55 1.08 3.37 1.43
CA THR A 55 1.30 2.02 0.86
C THR A 55 1.36 2.01 -0.68
N ASN A 56 1.09 3.13 -1.35
CA ASN A 56 1.32 3.31 -2.78
C ASN A 56 2.75 3.84 -3.10
N GLY A 57 3.60 4.03 -2.09
CA GLY A 57 4.93 4.61 -2.25
C GLY A 57 4.93 6.11 -2.53
N VAL A 58 3.82 6.81 -2.26
CA VAL A 58 3.71 8.27 -2.40
C VAL A 58 3.82 8.95 -1.03
N THR A 59 4.61 10.02 -0.98
CA THR A 59 4.72 10.88 0.20
C THR A 59 3.53 11.82 0.27
N TYR A 60 2.81 11.80 1.39
CA TYR A 60 1.76 12.76 1.73
C TYR A 60 2.29 13.77 2.74
N SER A 61 1.89 15.03 2.63
CA SER A 61 2.39 16.10 3.52
C SER A 61 2.00 15.90 5.00
N ASN A 62 0.90 15.18 5.24
CA ASN A 62 0.47 14.67 6.53
C ASN A 62 -0.60 13.59 6.35
N GLU A 63 -0.98 12.94 7.45
CA GLU A 63 -2.03 11.91 7.51
C GLU A 63 -3.39 12.40 6.96
N CYS A 64 -3.78 13.64 7.25
CA CYS A 64 -5.01 14.21 6.69
C CYS A 64 -4.96 14.30 5.16
N GLN A 65 -3.81 14.67 4.59
CA GLN A 65 -3.65 14.74 3.13
C GLN A 65 -3.70 13.34 2.48
N LEU A 66 -3.24 12.30 3.18
CA LEU A 66 -3.44 10.91 2.75
C LEU A 66 -4.93 10.54 2.77
N CYS A 67 -5.66 10.90 3.82
CA CYS A 67 -7.10 10.69 3.91
C CYS A 67 -7.89 11.46 2.84
N ALA A 68 -7.56 12.74 2.63
CA ALA A 68 -8.17 13.59 1.61
C ALA A 68 -7.97 12.99 0.22
N TYR A 69 -6.78 12.45 -0.07
CA TYR A 69 -6.50 11.74 -1.30
C TYR A 69 -7.40 10.51 -1.48
N ASN A 70 -7.52 9.67 -0.44
CA ASN A 70 -8.39 8.49 -0.51
C ASN A 70 -9.84 8.87 -0.84
N ILE A 71 -10.37 9.93 -0.22
CA ILE A 71 -11.74 10.42 -0.47
C ILE A 71 -11.85 11.00 -1.88
N GLU A 72 -10.89 11.83 -2.29
CA GLU A 72 -10.94 12.54 -3.56
C GLU A 72 -10.89 11.60 -4.77
N TYR A 73 -10.05 10.57 -4.66
CA TYR A 73 -9.73 9.63 -5.74
C TYR A 73 -10.39 8.25 -5.57
N GLY A 74 -11.15 8.02 -4.50
CA GLY A 74 -11.73 6.71 -4.20
C GLY A 74 -10.67 5.63 -3.95
N ALA A 75 -9.51 6.02 -3.40
CA ALA A 75 -8.40 5.12 -3.13
C ALA A 75 -8.50 4.51 -1.72
N ASN A 76 -7.79 3.41 -1.50
CA ASN A 76 -7.68 2.74 -0.20
C ASN A 76 -6.21 2.56 0.21
N ILE A 77 -5.53 3.70 0.37
CA ILE A 77 -4.12 3.77 0.72
C ILE A 77 -4.01 3.84 2.23
N SER A 78 -3.18 2.98 2.81
CA SER A 78 -2.86 3.04 4.24
C SER A 78 -1.53 3.75 4.42
N LYS A 79 -1.22 4.19 5.64
CA LYS A 79 0.14 4.62 5.99
C LYS A 79 1.06 3.40 6.08
N ASP A 80 2.21 3.44 5.41
CA ASP A 80 3.31 2.47 5.58
C ASP A 80 4.15 2.89 6.79
N TYR A 81 4.71 4.10 6.78
CA TYR A 81 5.49 4.64 7.89
C TYR A 81 5.50 6.19 7.93
N ASP A 82 5.90 6.74 9.08
CA ASP A 82 6.07 8.18 9.26
C ASP A 82 7.34 8.72 8.60
N GLY A 83 7.25 9.86 7.94
CA GLY A 83 8.29 10.47 7.13
C GLY A 83 8.03 10.37 5.62
N GLU A 84 8.93 10.92 4.82
CA GLU A 84 8.84 10.82 3.36
C GLU A 84 9.11 9.39 2.87
N CYS A 85 8.47 9.00 1.77
CA CYS A 85 8.84 7.79 1.07
C CYS A 85 10.32 7.86 0.67
N LYS A 86 11.06 6.83 1.05
CA LYS A 86 12.44 6.64 0.62
C LYS A 86 12.38 5.98 -0.74
N GLU A 87 13.26 6.38 -1.66
CA GLU A 87 13.42 5.59 -2.89
C GLU A 87 13.62 4.12 -2.53
N ALA A 88 13.05 3.20 -3.32
CA ALA A 88 13.06 1.78 -3.04
C ALA A 88 14.48 1.32 -2.68
N VAL A 89 14.73 1.17 -1.38
CA VAL A 89 16.07 0.87 -0.89
C VAL A 89 16.32 -0.59 -1.24
N PRO A 90 17.44 -0.92 -1.91
CA PRO A 90 17.84 -2.30 -2.08
C PRO A 90 17.86 -2.96 -0.72
N VAL A 91 17.15 -4.09 -0.62
CA VAL A 91 17.13 -4.86 0.62
C VAL A 91 18.57 -5.30 0.92
N ASP A 92 19.08 -4.99 2.12
CA ASP A 92 20.38 -5.51 2.55
C ASP A 92 20.25 -6.99 2.90
N CYS A 93 20.51 -7.83 1.90
CA CYS A 93 20.47 -9.28 2.06
C CYS A 93 21.64 -9.82 2.88
N SER A 94 22.68 -9.02 3.14
CA SER A 94 23.87 -9.41 3.92
C SER A 94 23.53 -9.62 5.39
N LYS A 95 22.43 -9.04 5.88
CA LYS A 95 21.97 -9.19 7.26
C LYS A 95 21.41 -10.58 7.57
N TYR A 96 21.05 -11.36 6.54
CA TYR A 96 20.46 -12.69 6.72
C TYR A 96 21.54 -13.77 6.68
N PRO A 97 21.48 -14.76 7.61
CA PRO A 97 22.43 -15.86 7.62
C PRO A 97 22.32 -16.67 6.33
N ASN A 98 23.46 -17.11 5.79
CA ASN A 98 23.51 -17.94 4.60
C ASN A 98 24.43 -19.15 4.81
N LYS A 99 24.28 -20.16 3.95
CA LYS A 99 25.16 -21.32 3.88
C LYS A 99 25.53 -21.62 2.44
N THR A 100 26.71 -22.17 2.24
CA THR A 100 27.16 -22.65 0.94
C THR A 100 27.08 -24.18 0.91
N SER A 101 26.39 -24.72 -0.09
CA SER A 101 26.35 -26.16 -0.38
C SER A 101 27.73 -26.67 -0.80
N GLU A 102 27.91 -28.00 -0.76
CA GLU A 102 29.11 -28.67 -1.29
C GLU A 102 29.34 -28.35 -2.78
N GLU A 103 28.25 -28.07 -3.51
CA GLU A 103 28.27 -27.65 -4.92
C GLU A 103 28.58 -26.15 -5.12
N GLY A 104 28.91 -25.42 -4.05
CA GLY A 104 29.18 -23.98 -4.11
C GLY A 104 27.92 -23.09 -4.17
N LYS A 105 26.72 -23.68 -4.14
CA LYS A 105 25.45 -22.93 -4.15
C LYS A 105 25.20 -22.27 -2.80
N VAL A 106 25.10 -20.93 -2.79
CA VAL A 106 24.73 -20.16 -1.60
C VAL A 106 23.21 -20.20 -1.43
N MET A 107 22.75 -20.38 -0.19
CA MET A 107 21.34 -20.35 0.20
C MET A 107 21.18 -19.46 1.43
N ILE A 108 20.18 -18.59 1.42
CA ILE A 108 19.82 -17.76 2.59
C ILE A 108 18.91 -18.58 3.52
N LEU A 109 19.21 -18.54 4.81
CA LEU A 109 18.49 -19.23 5.86
C LEU A 109 17.44 -18.29 6.46
N CYS A 110 16.20 -18.45 6.01
CA CYS A 110 15.08 -17.62 6.48
C CYS A 110 14.27 -18.33 7.57
N THR A 111 13.87 -17.56 8.57
CA THR A 111 12.78 -17.94 9.48
C THR A 111 11.45 -17.92 8.74
N ARG A 112 10.43 -18.56 9.33
CA ARG A 112 9.06 -18.61 8.80
C ARG A 112 8.18 -17.53 9.41
N ASP A 113 8.79 -16.43 9.85
CA ASP A 113 8.07 -15.30 10.42
C ASP A 113 7.28 -14.60 9.31
N PHE A 114 6.00 -14.36 9.54
CA PHE A 114 5.13 -13.71 8.57
C PHE A 114 5.15 -12.20 8.79
N ASN A 115 6.01 -11.51 8.04
CA ASN A 115 6.17 -10.06 8.02
C ASN A 115 6.22 -9.61 6.57
N PRO A 116 5.08 -9.64 5.86
CA PRO A 116 5.07 -9.57 4.41
C PRO A 116 5.65 -8.27 3.88
N VAL A 117 6.23 -8.33 2.70
CA VAL A 117 6.74 -7.16 1.96
C VAL A 117 6.28 -7.23 0.51
N CYS A 118 5.94 -6.07 -0.06
CA CYS A 118 5.66 -5.96 -1.48
C CYS A 118 6.96 -5.65 -2.22
N GLY A 119 7.35 -6.52 -3.15
CA GLY A 119 8.52 -6.32 -3.99
C GLY A 119 8.29 -5.23 -5.05
N THR A 120 9.37 -4.67 -5.57
CA THR A 120 9.32 -3.74 -6.72
C THR A 120 8.81 -4.40 -8.01
N ASP A 121 8.75 -5.74 -8.02
CA ASP A 121 8.15 -6.58 -9.07
C ASP A 121 6.63 -6.78 -8.88
N GLY A 122 6.04 -6.20 -7.83
CA GLY A 122 4.62 -6.35 -7.51
C GLY A 122 4.25 -7.71 -6.91
N VAL A 123 5.24 -8.50 -6.46
CA VAL A 123 5.03 -9.80 -5.80
C VAL A 123 5.09 -9.64 -4.29
N THR A 124 4.15 -10.27 -3.58
CA THR A 124 4.19 -10.38 -2.12
C THR A 124 5.20 -11.45 -1.71
N TYR A 125 6.16 -11.09 -0.88
CA TYR A 125 7.07 -12.01 -0.22
C TYR A 125 6.67 -12.14 1.26
N GLU A 126 6.62 -13.35 1.81
CA GLU A 126 6.20 -13.60 3.21
C GLU A 126 7.04 -12.83 4.23
N ASN A 127 8.31 -12.56 3.88
CA ASN A 127 9.18 -11.62 4.57
C ASN A 127 10.35 -11.16 3.68
N GLU A 128 11.06 -10.13 4.14
CA GLU A 128 12.21 -9.54 3.45
C GLU A 128 13.38 -10.54 3.27
N CYS A 129 13.51 -11.57 4.12
CA CYS A 129 14.50 -12.64 3.93
C CYS A 129 14.16 -13.52 2.72
N LEU A 130 12.89 -13.88 2.55
CA LEU A 130 12.44 -14.71 1.43
C LEU A 130 12.50 -13.95 0.10
N LEU A 131 12.33 -12.63 0.11
CA LEU A 131 12.65 -11.77 -1.03
C LEU A 131 14.14 -11.88 -1.40
N CYS A 132 15.04 -11.80 -0.42
CA CYS A 132 16.47 -12.01 -0.66
C CYS A 132 16.81 -13.40 -1.19
N ALA A 133 16.18 -14.45 -0.62
CA ALA A 133 16.39 -15.82 -1.07
C ALA A 133 15.96 -15.98 -2.54
N HIS A 134 14.82 -15.40 -2.92
CA HIS A 134 14.35 -15.37 -4.31
C HIS A 134 15.32 -14.63 -5.24
N ASN A 135 15.84 -13.46 -4.83
CA ASN A 135 16.85 -12.72 -5.60
C ASN A 135 18.10 -13.56 -5.86
N LEU A 136 18.59 -14.25 -4.83
CA LEU A 136 19.77 -15.11 -4.93
C LEU A 136 19.52 -16.33 -5.83
N GLU A 137 18.37 -17.00 -5.67
CA GLU A 137 18.03 -18.21 -6.43
C GLU A 137 17.73 -17.92 -7.90
N SER A 138 17.04 -16.82 -8.19
CA SER A 138 16.60 -16.45 -9.54
C SER A 138 17.56 -15.50 -10.26
N GLY A 139 18.60 -15.01 -9.59
CA GLY A 139 19.52 -14.00 -10.13
C GLY A 139 18.84 -12.66 -10.39
N THR A 140 17.80 -12.32 -9.62
CA THR A 140 17.05 -11.08 -9.74
C THR A 140 17.51 -10.04 -8.70
N SER A 141 17.10 -8.79 -8.89
CA SER A 141 17.42 -7.68 -7.97
C SER A 141 16.14 -6.93 -7.60
N VAL A 142 15.15 -7.67 -7.07
CA VAL A 142 13.91 -7.11 -6.56
C VAL A 142 14.20 -6.32 -5.29
N GLY A 143 13.75 -5.06 -5.23
CA GLY A 143 13.80 -4.24 -4.02
C GLY A 143 12.52 -4.36 -3.21
N LYS A 144 12.50 -3.79 -2.00
CA LYS A 144 11.25 -3.61 -1.26
C LYS A 144 10.55 -2.34 -1.76
N LYS A 145 9.30 -2.47 -2.23
CA LYS A 145 8.44 -1.34 -2.59
C LYS A 145 7.81 -0.72 -1.34
N TYR A 146 7.16 -1.53 -0.51
CA TYR A 146 6.58 -1.12 0.78
C TYR A 146 6.43 -2.33 1.71
N SER A 147 6.16 -2.08 2.99
CA SER A 147 5.90 -3.14 3.98
C SER A 147 4.44 -3.59 3.93
N GLY A 148 4.19 -4.87 4.17
CA GLY A 148 2.88 -5.50 3.98
C GLY A 148 2.78 -6.26 2.65
N GLU A 149 1.65 -6.95 2.45
CA GLU A 149 1.38 -7.64 1.19
C GLU A 149 1.17 -6.63 0.06
N CYS A 150 1.51 -7.02 -1.18
CA CYS A 150 1.12 -6.25 -2.34
C CYS A 150 -0.40 -6.15 -2.41
N LYS A 151 -0.90 -4.93 -2.26
CA LYS A 151 -2.30 -4.63 -2.52
C LYS A 151 -2.49 -4.66 -4.03
N LYS A 152 -3.34 -5.55 -4.53
CA LYS A 152 -3.91 -5.37 -5.87
C LYS A 152 -4.64 -4.06 -5.82
N GLU A 153 -4.12 -3.03 -6.49
CA GLU A 153 -4.84 -1.78 -6.64
C GLU A 153 -6.11 -2.08 -7.43
N THR A 154 -7.20 -2.41 -6.73
CA THR A 154 -8.57 -2.25 -7.25
C THR A 154 -8.95 -0.78 -7.19
N ALA A 155 -7.99 0.09 -7.51
CA ALA A 155 -8.17 1.52 -7.55
C ALA A 155 -8.93 1.83 -8.83
N THR A 156 -10.25 1.79 -8.74
CA THR A 156 -11.11 2.29 -9.80
C THR A 156 -11.10 3.80 -9.71
N VAL A 157 -10.46 4.45 -10.66
CA VAL A 157 -10.55 5.91 -10.80
C VAL A 157 -11.93 6.24 -11.35
N ASP A 158 -12.76 6.92 -10.57
CA ASP A 158 -14.05 7.41 -11.07
C ASP A 158 -13.83 8.52 -12.10
N CYS A 159 -14.09 8.16 -13.36
CA CYS A 159 -14.03 9.05 -14.50
C CYS A 159 -15.43 9.47 -15.03
N SER A 160 -16.50 9.28 -14.25
CA SER A 160 -17.88 9.55 -14.70
C SER A 160 -18.14 11.04 -15.02
N GLY A 161 -17.33 11.95 -14.48
CA GLY A 161 -17.42 13.40 -14.71
C GLY A 161 -16.56 13.95 -15.86
N TYR A 162 -16.06 13.08 -16.74
CA TYR A 162 -15.16 13.44 -17.86
C TYR A 162 -15.83 13.18 -19.22
N PRO A 163 -15.44 13.88 -20.30
CA PRO A 163 -14.23 14.71 -20.42
C PRO A 163 -14.40 16.12 -19.85
N GLN A 164 -13.29 16.73 -19.45
CA GLN A 164 -13.19 18.12 -19.02
C GLN A 164 -12.30 18.91 -19.98
N SER A 165 -12.75 20.10 -20.41
CA SER A 165 -12.03 20.93 -21.39
C SER A 165 -10.81 21.65 -20.80
N ALA A 166 -10.74 21.79 -19.48
CA ALA A 166 -9.62 22.39 -18.77
C ALA A 166 -9.23 21.50 -17.59
N CYS A 167 -7.92 21.28 -17.42
CA CYS A 167 -7.36 20.53 -16.31
C CYS A 167 -6.48 21.43 -15.44
N SER A 168 -6.44 21.15 -14.14
CA SER A 168 -5.45 21.73 -13.22
C SER A 168 -4.03 21.32 -13.63
N LEU A 169 -3.04 22.12 -13.23
CA LEU A 169 -1.60 21.81 -13.42
C LEU A 169 -0.99 21.08 -12.22
N GLU A 170 -1.82 20.53 -11.33
CA GLU A 170 -1.33 19.75 -10.21
C GLU A 170 -0.62 18.49 -10.70
N TYR A 171 0.45 18.11 -9.99
CA TYR A 171 1.27 16.97 -10.34
C TYR A 171 1.08 15.84 -9.35
N VAL A 172 0.10 14.99 -9.64
CA VAL A 172 -0.30 13.82 -8.86
C VAL A 172 -0.40 12.66 -9.86
N PRO A 173 0.72 12.00 -10.20
CA PRO A 173 0.78 11.16 -11.38
C PRO A 173 0.01 9.84 -11.25
N PHE A 174 -0.44 9.31 -12.38
CA PHE A 174 -1.11 8.02 -12.56
C PHE A 174 -0.38 7.23 -13.65
N CYS A 175 -0.12 5.94 -13.45
CA CYS A 175 0.43 5.06 -14.48
C CYS A 175 -0.71 4.30 -15.16
N GLY A 176 -0.91 4.53 -16.46
CA GLY A 176 -1.91 3.82 -17.25
C GLY A 176 -1.49 2.40 -17.63
N SER A 177 -2.46 1.57 -18.00
CA SER A 177 -2.23 0.22 -18.54
C SER A 177 -1.48 0.21 -19.88
N ASP A 178 -1.30 1.38 -20.50
CA ASP A 178 -0.47 1.60 -21.68
C ASP A 178 0.99 2.02 -21.32
N ASN A 179 1.37 1.90 -20.05
CA ASN A 179 2.67 2.26 -19.50
C ASN A 179 3.05 3.75 -19.69
N LYS A 180 2.04 4.63 -19.74
CA LYS A 180 2.24 6.08 -19.74
C LYS A 180 1.89 6.70 -18.40
N THR A 181 2.70 7.69 -18.01
CA THR A 181 2.42 8.54 -16.85
C THR A 181 1.50 9.69 -17.25
N TYR A 182 0.37 9.80 -16.58
CA TYR A 182 -0.59 10.90 -16.68
C TYR A 182 -0.38 11.83 -15.49
N SER A 183 -0.26 13.13 -15.72
CA SER A 183 0.18 14.09 -14.69
C SER A 183 -0.81 14.30 -13.55
N ASN A 184 -2.10 14.07 -13.79
CA ASN A 184 -3.17 14.13 -12.81
C ASN A 184 -4.41 13.37 -13.30
N LYS A 185 -5.43 13.24 -12.43
CA LYS A 185 -6.70 12.55 -12.71
C LYS A 185 -7.41 13.11 -13.93
N CYS A 186 -7.37 14.42 -14.15
CA CYS A 186 -8.05 15.03 -15.28
C CYS A 186 -7.47 14.57 -16.62
N ILE A 187 -6.14 14.60 -16.74
CA ILE A 187 -5.44 14.14 -17.94
C ILE A 187 -5.61 12.63 -18.13
N PHE A 188 -5.58 11.85 -17.04
CA PHE A 188 -5.85 10.40 -17.09
C PHE A 188 -7.28 10.09 -17.55
N CYS A 189 -8.30 10.66 -16.92
CA CYS A 189 -9.70 10.36 -17.23
C CYS A 189 -10.13 10.87 -18.61
N ASN A 190 -9.62 12.02 -19.07
CA ASN A 190 -9.83 12.43 -20.47
C ASN A 190 -9.28 11.37 -21.44
N ALA A 191 -8.09 10.82 -21.18
CA ALA A 191 -7.53 9.75 -21.99
C ALA A 191 -8.31 8.43 -21.88
N VAL A 192 -8.89 8.11 -20.71
CA VAL A 192 -9.78 6.96 -20.55
C VAL A 192 -11.00 7.11 -21.47
N VAL A 193 -11.63 8.29 -21.49
CA VAL A 193 -12.76 8.60 -22.37
C VAL A 193 -12.35 8.51 -23.85
N ASP A 194 -11.21 9.12 -24.23
CA ASP A 194 -10.68 9.06 -25.60
C ASP A 194 -10.36 7.62 -26.06
N SER A 195 -9.97 6.76 -25.12
CA SER A 195 -9.71 5.34 -25.36
C SER A 195 -10.98 4.47 -25.37
N ASN A 196 -12.16 5.07 -25.18
CA ASN A 196 -13.44 4.37 -25.00
C ASN A 196 -13.39 3.32 -23.86
N GLY A 197 -12.73 3.66 -22.75
CA GLY A 197 -12.61 2.82 -21.56
C GLY A 197 -11.61 1.66 -21.65
N THR A 198 -10.81 1.57 -22.73
CA THR A 198 -9.77 0.52 -22.86
C THR A 198 -8.53 0.80 -22.03
N LEU A 199 -8.22 2.08 -21.76
CA LEU A 199 -7.20 2.48 -20.80
C LEU A 199 -7.72 2.25 -19.38
N THR A 200 -6.94 1.52 -18.57
CA THR A 200 -7.22 1.30 -17.14
C THR A 200 -6.06 1.80 -16.30
N LEU A 201 -6.27 1.99 -15.00
CA LEU A 201 -5.18 2.33 -14.09
C LEU A 201 -4.30 1.09 -13.87
N SER A 202 -2.99 1.22 -14.12
CA SER A 202 -2.01 0.21 -13.73
C SER A 202 -1.67 0.38 -12.25
N HIS A 203 -1.21 1.57 -11.88
CA HIS A 203 -1.07 1.98 -10.49
C HIS A 203 -1.01 3.50 -10.32
N PHE A 204 -1.22 4.00 -9.10
CA PHE A 204 -0.94 5.40 -8.78
C PHE A 204 0.57 5.69 -8.81
N GLY A 205 0.94 6.92 -9.15
CA GLY A 205 2.34 7.35 -9.31
C GLY A 205 2.79 7.37 -10.77
N LYS A 206 4.08 7.63 -10.99
CA LYS A 206 4.71 7.51 -12.31
C LYS A 206 4.89 6.03 -12.67
N CYS A 207 4.79 5.69 -13.96
CA CYS A 207 5.52 4.55 -14.48
C CYS A 207 7.04 4.88 -14.43
#